data_AF-A0A2N1FD82-F1
#
_entry.id   AF-A0A2N1FD82-F1
#
_cell.length_a   1.000
_cell.length_b   1.000
_cell.length_c   1.000
_cell.angle_alpha   90.00
_cell.angle_beta   90.00
_cell.angle_gamma   90.00
#
_symmetry.space_group_name_H-M   'P 1'
#
loop_
_entity.id
_entity.type
_entity.pdbx_description
1 polymer ?
#
loop_
_entity_poly.entity_id
_entity_poly.type
_entity_poly.pdbx_seq_one_letter_code
_entity_poly.pdbx_strand_id
1 'polypeptide(L)'
;MNITELDYICKKRSREVFEAAKDSVLNHPFVDTPINQGIINDCIEFEIKQKLGAKIIKDFSVKNNLNNPIHLETINKKTAFYISMVTNTFTAFINKHIAKNIK
;
A
#
# COMPACT_ATOMS: atom_id res chain seq x y z
N MET A 1 -23.47 -3.43 -5.68
CA MET A 1 -22.10 -2.90 -5.47
C MET A 1 -21.33 -2.94 -6.79
N ASN A 2 -20.72 -1.83 -7.22
CA ASN A 2 -19.94 -1.80 -8.47
C ASN A 2 -18.52 -2.33 -8.24
N ILE A 3 -18.29 -3.60 -8.56
CA ILE A 3 -16.99 -4.29 -8.38
C ILE A 3 -15.88 -3.69 -9.25
N THR A 4 -16.22 -3.20 -10.44
CA THR A 4 -15.29 -2.56 -11.37
C THR A 4 -14.80 -1.23 -10.80
N GLU A 5 -15.69 -0.44 -10.22
CA GLU A 5 -15.30 0.80 -9.55
C GLU A 5 -14.42 0.53 -8.32
N LEU A 6 -14.78 -0.47 -7.51
CA LEU A 6 -13.94 -0.89 -6.38
C LEU A 6 -12.55 -1.30 -6.86
N ASP A 7 -12.45 -2.04 -7.97
CA ASP A 7 -11.16 -2.43 -8.54
C ASP A 7 -10.32 -1.22 -8.98
N TYR A 8 -10.96 -0.25 -9.62
CA TYR A 8 -10.31 0.98 -10.05
C TYR A 8 -9.77 1.79 -8.86
N ILE A 9 -10.57 1.94 -7.80
CA ILE A 9 -10.16 2.62 -6.57
C ILE A 9 -8.98 1.89 -5.93
N CYS A 10 -9.05 0.57 -5.80
CA CYS A 10 -7.95 -0.22 -5.26
C CYS A 10 -6.67 -0.01 -6.06
N LYS A 11 -6.70 -0.15 -7.39
CA LYS A 11 -5.54 0.08 -8.27
C LYS A 11 -4.94 1.46 -8.09
N LYS A 12 -5.78 2.50 -8.10
CA LYS A 12 -5.34 3.89 -7.96
C LYS A 12 -4.65 4.11 -6.62
N ARG A 13 -5.30 3.73 -5.51
CA ARG A 13 -4.76 3.95 -4.16
C ARG A 13 -3.53 3.09 -3.88
N SER A 14 -3.50 1.86 -4.40
CA SER A 14 -2.31 1.00 -4.34
C SER A 14 -1.10 1.65 -4.99
N ARG A 15 -1.27 2.26 -6.17
CA ARG A 15 -0.19 2.98 -6.83
C ARG A 15 0.28 4.19 -6.02
N GLU A 16 -0.64 5.03 -5.55
CA GLU A 16 -0.29 6.21 -4.74
C GLU A 16 0.51 5.83 -3.48
N VAL A 17 0.09 4.77 -2.79
CA VAL A 17 0.73 4.29 -1.57
C VAL A 17 2.09 3.66 -1.86
N PHE A 18 2.21 2.91 -2.95
CA PHE A 18 3.51 2.38 -3.40
C PHE A 18 4.51 3.51 -3.66
N GLU A 19 4.12 4.54 -4.42
CA GLU A 19 4.99 5.68 -4.71
C GLU A 19 5.38 6.43 -3.43
N ALA A 20 4.44 6.63 -2.50
CA ALA A 20 4.74 7.25 -1.21
C ALA A 20 5.74 6.42 -0.38
N ALA A 21 5.54 5.10 -0.26
CA ALA A 21 6.46 4.22 0.45
C ALA A 21 7.85 4.21 -0.19
N LYS A 22 7.89 4.20 -1.53
CA LYS A 22 9.13 4.28 -2.30
C LYS A 22 9.86 5.59 -2.02
N ASP A 23 9.17 6.72 -2.07
CA ASP A 23 9.77 8.03 -1.83
C ASP A 23 10.23 8.18 -0.38
N SER A 24 9.49 7.63 0.60
CA SER A 24 9.89 7.62 2.02
C SER A 24 11.21 6.87 2.26
N VAL A 25 11.43 5.76 1.56
CA VAL A 25 12.67 4.99 1.70
C VAL A 25 13.82 5.61 0.91
N LEU A 26 13.57 6.08 -0.32
CA LEU A 26 14.63 6.67 -1.15
C LEU A 26 15.12 8.03 -0.64
N ASN A 27 14.23 8.81 -0.03
CA ASN A 27 14.55 10.14 0.50
C ASN A 27 14.65 10.15 2.03
N HIS A 28 14.91 8.99 2.63
CA HIS A 28 14.96 8.87 4.08
C HIS A 28 16.05 9.80 4.65
N PRO A 29 15.75 10.63 5.68
CA PRO A 29 16.62 11.72 6.12
C PRO A 29 17.97 11.26 6.69
N PHE A 30 18.10 9.99 7.05
CA PHE A 30 19.39 9.38 7.37
C PHE A 30 20.05 8.82 6.10
N VAL A 31 20.38 9.71 5.17
CA VAL A 31 20.95 9.42 3.84
C VAL A 31 22.23 8.59 3.93
N ASP A 32 22.97 8.73 5.03
CA ASP A 32 24.22 8.01 5.29
C ASP A 32 24.03 6.68 6.03
N THR A 33 22.80 6.33 6.41
CA THR A 33 22.49 5.08 7.12
C THR A 33 21.96 4.06 6.12
N PRO A 34 22.55 2.86 6.02
CA PRO A 34 22.01 1.79 5.20
C PRO A 34 20.53 1.54 5.55
N ILE A 35 19.67 1.50 4.52
CA ILE A 35 18.28 1.11 4.70
C ILE A 35 18.28 -0.29 5.33
N ASN A 36 17.83 -0.36 6.58
CA ASN A 36 17.74 -1.62 7.30
C ASN A 36 16.32 -2.19 7.24
N GLN A 37 16.18 -3.44 7.66
CA GLN A 37 14.90 -4.14 7.64
C GLN A 37 13.83 -3.47 8.51
N GLY A 38 14.21 -2.74 9.55
CA GLY A 38 13.28 -1.99 10.41
C GLY A 38 12.57 -0.88 9.64
N ILE A 39 13.34 -0.02 8.94
CA ILE A 39 12.78 1.09 8.13
C ILE A 39 11.82 0.55 7.06
N ILE A 40 12.17 -0.57 6.42
CA ILE A 40 11.33 -1.22 5.42
C ILE A 40 10.01 -1.71 6.04
N ASN A 41 10.09 -2.35 7.21
CA ASN A 41 8.91 -2.86 7.91
C ASN A 41 8.00 -1.71 8.36
N ASP A 42 8.55 -0.62 8.86
CA ASP A 42 7.78 0.56 9.27
C ASP A 42 7.07 1.21 8.07
N CYS A 43 7.73 1.30 6.92
CA CYS A 43 7.10 1.77 5.68
C CYS A 43 5.96 0.84 5.22
N ILE A 44 6.16 -0.48 5.29
CA ILE A 44 5.10 -1.45 4.96
C ILE A 44 3.91 -1.29 5.92
N GLU A 45 4.17 -1.17 7.21
CA GLU A 45 3.10 -1.08 8.21
C GLU A 45 2.31 0.23 8.07
N PHE A 46 3.00 1.36 8.00
CA PHE A 46 2.37 2.67 8.01
C PHE A 46 1.83 3.10 6.64
N GLU A 47 2.68 3.10 5.60
CA GLU A 47 2.25 3.55 4.28
C GLU A 47 1.36 2.50 3.62
N ILE A 48 1.75 1.22 3.64
CA ILE A 48 1.06 0.19 2.86
C ILE A 48 -0.17 -0.35 3.58
N LYS A 49 -0.04 -0.91 4.79
CA LYS A 49 -1.17 -1.57 5.44
C LYS A 49 -2.20 -0.58 5.99
N GLN A 50 -1.76 0.44 6.72
CA GLN A 50 -2.68 1.38 7.37
C GLN A 50 -3.32 2.34 6.36
N LYS A 51 -2.53 3.06 5.54
CA LYS A 51 -3.11 4.09 4.66
C LYS A 51 -3.90 3.50 3.49
N LEU A 52 -3.49 2.37 2.91
CA LEU A 52 -4.19 1.82 1.74
C LEU A 52 -5.63 1.41 2.09
N GLY A 53 -5.80 0.63 3.16
CA GLY A 53 -7.13 0.19 3.59
C GLY A 53 -8.03 1.36 3.97
N ALA A 54 -7.51 2.32 4.74
CA ALA A 54 -8.25 3.53 5.10
C ALA A 54 -8.68 4.36 3.88
N LYS A 55 -7.80 4.53 2.88
CA LYS A 55 -8.10 5.27 1.64
C LYS A 55 -9.17 4.58 0.79
N ILE A 56 -9.08 3.26 0.62
CA ILE A 56 -10.05 2.48 -0.17
C ILE A 56 -11.43 2.54 0.48
N ILE A 57 -11.52 2.29 1.80
CA ILE A 57 -12.78 2.33 2.53
C ILE A 57 -13.38 3.73 2.47
N LYS A 58 -12.59 4.78 2.72
CA LYS A 58 -13.07 6.18 2.66
C LYS A 58 -13.64 6.53 1.29
N ASP A 59 -12.88 6.30 0.22
CA ASP A 59 -13.30 6.63 -1.16
C ASP A 59 -14.54 5.86 -1.59
N PHE A 60 -14.62 4.58 -1.21
CA PHE A 60 -15.72 3.72 -1.61
C PHE A 60 -16.99 4.05 -0.80
N SER A 61 -16.87 4.26 0.52
CA SER A 61 -17.98 4.64 1.41
C SER A 61 -18.59 5.99 1.07
N VAL A 62 -17.76 7.00 0.79
CA VAL A 62 -18.22 8.35 0.39
C VAL A 62 -19.07 8.30 -0.88
N LYS A 63 -18.77 7.38 -1.79
CA LYS A 63 -19.47 7.27 -3.08
C LYS A 63 -20.69 6.34 -3.07
N ASN A 64 -20.72 5.32 -2.21
CA ASN A 64 -21.66 4.20 -2.35
C ASN A 64 -22.58 3.97 -1.13
N ASN A 65 -22.54 4.83 -0.11
CA ASN A 65 -23.42 4.82 1.07
C ASN A 65 -23.63 3.40 1.67
N LEU A 66 -22.53 2.82 2.17
CA LEU A 66 -22.42 1.38 2.45
C LEU A 66 -22.92 1.02 3.84
N ASN A 67 -24.18 0.56 3.94
CA ASN A 67 -24.75 -0.01 5.16
C ASN A 67 -24.94 -1.55 5.10
N ASN A 68 -24.44 -2.23 4.06
CA ASN A 68 -24.62 -3.68 3.88
C ASN A 68 -23.35 -4.48 4.27
N PRO A 69 -23.42 -5.41 5.25
CA PRO A 69 -22.28 -6.22 5.70
C PRO A 69 -21.60 -7.05 4.60
N ILE A 70 -22.35 -7.58 3.63
CA ILE A 70 -21.82 -8.40 2.52
C ILE A 70 -20.92 -7.57 1.61
N HIS A 71 -21.28 -6.30 1.39
CA HIS A 71 -20.44 -5.38 0.63
C HIS A 71 -19.14 -5.08 1.38
N LEU A 72 -19.20 -4.88 2.69
CA LEU A 72 -18.02 -4.63 3.53
C LEU A 72 -17.04 -5.80 3.49
N GLU A 73 -17.52 -7.04 3.57
CA GLU A 73 -16.66 -8.22 3.45
C GLU A 73 -15.94 -8.28 2.10
N THR A 74 -16.64 -7.99 1.01
CA THR A 74 -16.04 -8.01 -0.33
C THR A 74 -14.99 -6.91 -0.49
N ILE A 75 -15.25 -5.71 0.04
CA ILE A 75 -14.29 -4.60 0.06
C ILE A 75 -13.04 -5.00 0.84
N ASN A 76 -13.21 -5.59 2.03
CA ASN A 76 -12.10 -6.03 2.87
C ASN A 76 -11.24 -7.10 2.18
N LYS A 77 -11.87 -8.10 1.54
CA LYS A 77 -11.16 -9.13 0.76
C LYS A 77 -10.35 -8.54 -0.38
N LYS A 78 -10.94 -7.64 -1.17
CA LYS A 78 -10.22 -6.96 -2.26
C LYS A 78 -9.09 -6.08 -1.72
N THR A 79 -9.35 -5.31 -0.67
CA THR A 79 -8.36 -4.45 -0.02
C THR A 79 -7.16 -5.27 0.46
N ALA A 80 -7.41 -6.39 1.14
CA ALA A 80 -6.35 -7.29 1.61
C ALA A 80 -5.49 -7.86 0.46
N PHE A 81 -6.11 -8.25 -0.65
CA PHE A 81 -5.39 -8.69 -1.85
C PHE A 81 -4.46 -7.58 -2.38
N TYR A 82 -4.95 -6.35 -2.49
CA TYR A 82 -4.15 -5.22 -2.96
C TYR A 82 -3.06 -4.81 -1.97
N ILE A 83 -3.30 -4.89 -0.66
CA ILE A 83 -2.26 -4.69 0.37
C ILE A 83 -1.13 -5.72 0.18
N SER A 84 -1.46 -7.00 0.00
CA SER A 84 -0.48 -8.05 -0.23
C SER A 84 0.32 -7.80 -1.52
N MET A 85 -0.36 -7.46 -2.62
CA MET A 85 0.29 -7.14 -3.90
C MET A 85 1.27 -5.97 -3.78
N VAL A 86 0.86 -4.86 -3.15
CA VAL A 86 1.71 -3.67 -2.98
C VAL A 86 2.89 -3.99 -2.07
N THR A 87 2.67 -4.73 -0.99
CA THR A 87 3.73 -5.16 -0.07
C THR A 87 4.79 -5.98 -0.82
N ASN A 88 4.37 -7.00 -1.58
CA ASN A 88 5.30 -7.84 -2.33
C ASN A 88 6.07 -7.05 -3.39
N THR A 89 5.39 -6.14 -4.09
CA THR A 89 6.01 -5.28 -5.10
C THR A 89 7.04 -4.33 -4.46
N PHE A 90 6.71 -3.76 -3.31
CA PHE A 90 7.60 -2.89 -2.56
C PHE A 90 8.82 -3.64 -2.04
N THR A 91 8.65 -4.81 -1.42
CA THR A 91 9.76 -5.65 -0.97
C THR A 91 10.69 -6.04 -2.13
N ALA A 92 10.13 -6.42 -3.27
CA ALA A 92 10.93 -6.71 -4.47
C ALA A 92 11.70 -5.49 -4.98
N PHE A 93 11.08 -4.31 -4.98
CA PHE A 93 11.72 -3.05 -5.34
C PHE A 93 12.92 -2.74 -4.43
N ILE A 94 12.73 -2.88 -3.12
CA ILE A 94 13.75 -2.63 -2.11
C ILE A 94 14.89 -3.63 -2.22
N ASN A 95 14.61 -4.94 -2.34
CA ASN A 95 15.64 -5.96 -2.49
C ASN A 95 16.51 -5.69 -3.72
N LYS A 96 15.92 -5.22 -4.83
CA LYS A 96 16.66 -4.83 -6.04
C LYS A 96 17.54 -3.58 -5.85
N HIS A 97 17.13 -2.65 -4.98
CA HIS A 97 17.89 -1.42 -4.72
C HIS A 97 18.98 -1.62 -3.65
N ILE A 98 18.67 -2.29 -2.55
CA ILE A 98 19.63 -2.57 -1.47
C ILE A 98 20.72 -3.54 -1.94
N ALA A 99 20.37 -4.60 -2.68
CA ALA A 99 21.36 -5.55 -3.21
C ALA A 99 22.37 -4.92 -4.19
N LYS A 100 22.09 -3.73 -4.72
CA LYS A 100 23.01 -2.98 -5.59
C LYS A 100 23.97 -2.06 -4.84
N ASN A 101 23.68 -1.74 -3.58
CA ASN A 101 24.45 -0.80 -2.76
C ASN A 101 25.47 -1.49 -1.83
N ILE A 102 25.56 -2.83 -1.89
CA ILE A 102 26.63 -3.60 -1.26
C ILE A 102 27.69 -3.86 -2.33
N LYS A 103 28.65 -2.94 -2.47
CA LYS A 103 29.91 -3.13 -3.22
C LYS A 103 31.05 -2.51 -2.45
#